data_AF-A0A7S1P287-F1
#
_entry.id   AF-A0A7S1P287-F1
#
_cell.length_a   1.000
_cell.length_b   1.000
_cell.length_c   1.000
_cell.angle_alpha   90.00
_cell.angle_beta   90.00
_cell.angle_gamma   90.00
#
_symmetry.space_group_name_H-M   'P 1'
#
loop_
_entity.id
_entity.type
_entity.pdbx_description
1 polymer ?
#
loop_
_entity_poly.entity_id
_entity_poly.type
_entity_poly.pdbx_seq_one_letter_code
_entity_poly.pdbx_strand_id
1 'polypeptide(L)'
;ESCQKSLDSYLEGKRNKFPRFYFVSDPVLLKILSQGSDPDSVQDDFEKLFDAISRVTFDKADRKKIVKIKSVGGKADEVVDLSTPVKAEGNIEDWLTALEAEMQRSVRRECKYACHDTGLVYNGMTLLDFSNRYIAQVALLGIQVIWTVDFQEALEKMSREKDKVIMGTTNKKFTQMMTDLVGICLTDLGSKMNRVKFETLVTIHVHQRDLYTEIWRKVKEHRVKDHNDFEWLKQTRCYWKTDTEHALIQIADVEFTYQYEYLGVKDRLAITPLTDRCYLTNSQALGMYYGGAPAGPAGTGKTETVKDMGRTLGVFVVVTNCSDQHRFRDMAKIFKGLCQSGLWGCFDEFNRIDLEVLSVVAMQVESITAAKKAGTKTFMFPGEVAPIRLNTAVAYFITMNPGYAGRQELPENLKVLFR
;
A
#
# COMPACT_ATOMS: atom_id res chain seq x y z
N GLU A 1 -2.01 -32.93 -25.57
CA GLU A 1 -1.71 -33.00 -24.12
C GLU A 1 -0.26 -32.63 -23.76
N SER A 2 0.75 -33.24 -24.39
CA SER A 2 2.18 -32.92 -24.12
C SER A 2 2.55 -31.44 -24.36
N CYS A 3 2.06 -30.84 -25.46
CA CYS A 3 2.30 -29.41 -25.73
C CYS A 3 1.70 -28.49 -24.65
N GLN A 4 0.53 -28.85 -24.12
CA GLN A 4 -0.11 -28.07 -23.05
C GLN A 4 0.70 -28.12 -21.77
N LYS A 5 1.12 -29.32 -21.34
CA LYS A 5 1.98 -29.48 -20.15
C LYS A 5 3.30 -28.72 -20.29
N SER A 6 3.89 -28.72 -21.48
CA SER A 6 5.13 -27.98 -21.76
C SER A 6 4.91 -26.46 -21.70
N LEU A 7 3.78 -25.98 -22.23
CA LEU A 7 3.38 -24.58 -22.16
C LEU A 7 3.14 -24.13 -20.73
N ASP A 8 2.42 -24.92 -19.94
CA ASP A 8 2.13 -24.64 -18.54
C ASP A 8 3.43 -24.53 -17.73
N SER A 9 4.38 -25.46 -17.95
CA SER A 9 5.70 -25.42 -17.32
C SER A 9 6.53 -24.20 -17.76
N TYR A 10 6.43 -23.80 -19.03
CA TYR A 10 7.11 -22.61 -19.54
C TYR A 10 6.55 -21.33 -18.89
N LEU A 11 5.23 -21.18 -18.84
CA LEU A 11 4.57 -20.04 -18.22
C LEU A 11 4.88 -19.95 -16.73
N GLU A 12 4.90 -21.08 -16.02
CA GLU A 12 5.28 -21.10 -14.62
C GLU A 12 6.73 -20.65 -14.39
N GLY A 13 7.65 -21.06 -15.27
CA GLY A 13 9.03 -20.53 -15.26
C GLY A 13 9.09 -19.02 -15.44
N LYS A 14 8.23 -18.44 -16.29
CA LYS A 14 8.13 -16.99 -16.49
C LYS A 14 7.55 -16.26 -15.28
N ARG A 15 6.52 -16.83 -14.63
CA ARG A 15 5.95 -16.28 -13.40
C ARG A 15 6.93 -16.29 -12.23
N ASN A 16 7.75 -17.32 -12.11
CA ASN A 16 8.79 -17.37 -11.08
C ASN A 16 9.88 -16.30 -11.28
N LYS A 17 10.18 -15.91 -12.52
CA LYS A 17 11.12 -14.82 -12.81
C LYS A 17 10.54 -13.45 -12.53
N PHE A 18 9.31 -13.19 -12.98
CA PHE A 18 8.57 -11.96 -12.69
C PHE A 18 7.22 -12.27 -12.02
N PRO A 19 7.16 -12.23 -10.67
CA PRO A 19 6.01 -12.67 -9.90
C PRO A 19 4.67 -11.98 -10.20
N ARG A 20 4.67 -10.76 -10.74
CA ARG A 20 3.40 -10.08 -11.06
C ARG A 20 2.64 -10.77 -12.21
N PHE A 21 3.30 -11.63 -12.98
CA PHE A 21 2.64 -12.49 -13.96
C PHE A 21 1.71 -13.55 -13.36
N TYR A 22 1.76 -13.79 -12.05
CA TYR A 22 0.77 -14.63 -11.37
C TYR A 22 -0.65 -14.03 -11.39
N PHE A 23 -0.77 -12.71 -11.55
CA PHE A 23 -2.05 -11.99 -11.49
C PHE A 23 -2.72 -11.75 -12.84
N VAL A 24 -2.10 -12.20 -13.94
CA VAL A 24 -2.68 -12.14 -15.28
C VAL A 24 -3.11 -13.52 -15.77
N SER A 25 -4.10 -13.53 -16.67
CA SER A 25 -4.52 -14.75 -17.34
C SER A 25 -3.48 -15.22 -18.36
N ASP A 26 -3.48 -16.51 -18.64
CA ASP A 26 -2.49 -17.15 -19.51
C ASP A 26 -2.48 -16.58 -20.94
N PRO A 27 -3.64 -16.26 -21.58
CA PRO A 27 -3.64 -15.58 -22.88
C PRO A 27 -3.01 -14.17 -22.83
N VAL A 28 -3.25 -13.41 -21.76
CA VAL A 28 -2.66 -12.08 -21.57
C VAL A 28 -1.15 -12.20 -21.37
N LEU A 29 -0.71 -13.15 -20.54
CA LEU A 29 0.70 -13.43 -20.34
C LEU A 29 1.40 -13.79 -21.65
N LEU A 30 0.80 -14.66 -22.45
CA LEU A 30 1.35 -15.03 -23.76
C LEU A 30 1.45 -13.85 -24.72
N LYS A 31 0.46 -12.95 -24.72
CA LYS A 31 0.50 -11.70 -25.48
C LYS A 31 1.68 -10.82 -25.04
N ILE A 32 1.85 -10.61 -23.74
CA ILE A 32 2.94 -9.80 -23.19
C ILE A 32 4.31 -10.43 -23.54
N LEU A 33 4.44 -11.75 -23.40
CA LEU A 33 5.67 -12.48 -23.71
C LEU A 33 6.01 -12.45 -25.21
N SER A 34 5.01 -12.51 -26.10
CA SER A 34 5.25 -12.44 -27.56
C SER A 34 5.64 -11.04 -28.03
N GLN A 35 5.24 -10.01 -27.28
CA GLN A 35 5.52 -8.60 -27.53
C GLN A 35 6.79 -8.09 -26.82
N GLY A 36 7.41 -8.89 -25.96
CA GLY A 36 8.48 -8.45 -25.08
C GLY A 36 9.77 -7.96 -25.76
N SER A 37 9.93 -8.22 -27.07
CA SER A 37 11.03 -7.69 -27.88
C SER A 37 10.82 -6.23 -28.31
N ASP A 38 9.58 -5.73 -28.28
CA ASP A 38 9.22 -4.36 -28.60
C ASP A 38 8.55 -3.68 -27.38
N PRO A 39 9.32 -2.95 -26.55
CA PRO A 39 8.82 -2.29 -25.34
C PRO A 39 7.67 -1.30 -25.60
N ASP A 40 7.60 -0.68 -26.79
CA ASP A 40 6.51 0.22 -27.16
C ASP A 40 5.17 -0.54 -27.27
N SER A 41 5.20 -1.81 -27.66
CA SER A 41 4.00 -2.64 -27.82
C SER A 41 3.39 -3.14 -26.50
N VAL A 42 4.15 -3.10 -25.40
CA VAL A 42 3.73 -3.54 -24.05
C VAL A 42 3.02 -2.42 -23.27
N GLN A 43 3.04 -1.18 -23.78
CA GLN A 43 2.48 0.00 -23.10
C GLN A 43 1.05 -0.21 -22.58
N ASP A 44 0.18 -0.85 -23.37
CA ASP A 44 -1.23 -1.04 -23.02
C ASP A 44 -1.47 -2.18 -22.01
N ASP A 45 -0.43 -2.90 -21.59
CA ASP A 45 -0.50 -3.99 -20.63
C ASP A 45 0.09 -3.63 -19.25
N PHE A 46 0.71 -2.45 -19.07
CA PHE A 46 1.30 -2.04 -17.78
C PHE A 46 0.26 -1.97 -16.64
N GLU A 47 -0.96 -1.50 -16.92
CA GLU A 47 -2.04 -1.43 -15.92
C GLU A 47 -2.49 -2.81 -15.41
N LYS A 48 -2.14 -3.88 -16.12
CA LYS A 48 -2.41 -5.26 -15.70
C LYS A 48 -1.34 -5.81 -14.76
N LEU A 49 -0.16 -5.17 -14.71
CA LEU A 49 1.01 -5.60 -13.95
C LEU A 49 1.32 -4.67 -12.77
N PHE A 50 0.93 -3.39 -12.85
CA PHE A 50 1.20 -2.36 -11.84
C PHE A 50 -0.09 -1.64 -11.48
N ASP A 51 -0.19 -1.11 -10.24
CA ASP A 51 -1.42 -0.43 -9.77
C ASP A 51 -1.70 0.91 -10.46
N ALA A 52 -0.64 1.64 -10.83
CA ALA A 52 -0.76 3.01 -11.32
C ALA A 52 0.15 3.39 -12.49
N ILE A 53 1.02 2.48 -12.94
CA ILE A 53 1.78 2.70 -14.18
C ILE A 53 0.84 2.38 -15.35
N SER A 54 0.41 3.41 -16.06
CA SER A 54 -0.33 3.24 -17.31
C SER A 54 0.58 3.30 -18.54
N ARG A 55 1.66 4.11 -18.48
CA ARG A 55 2.63 4.24 -19.56
C ARG A 55 4.04 4.50 -19.04
N VAL A 56 5.01 4.24 -19.88
CA VAL A 56 6.41 4.63 -19.68
C VAL A 56 6.89 5.59 -20.76
N THR A 57 7.89 6.41 -20.45
CA THR A 57 8.55 7.30 -21.42
C THR A 57 9.94 6.79 -21.70
N PHE A 58 10.25 6.61 -22.98
CA PHE A 58 11.58 6.23 -23.44
C PHE A 58 12.47 7.45 -23.68
N ASP A 59 13.77 7.26 -23.54
CA ASP A 59 14.77 8.27 -23.88
C ASP A 59 14.73 8.62 -25.37
N LYS A 60 14.99 9.89 -25.70
CA LYS A 60 14.92 10.38 -27.09
C LYS A 60 16.05 9.84 -27.97
N ALA A 61 17.24 9.61 -27.39
CA ALA A 61 18.40 9.12 -28.13
C ALA A 61 18.44 7.58 -28.14
N ASP A 62 18.06 6.94 -27.03
CA ASP A 62 18.00 5.49 -26.90
C ASP A 62 16.59 5.02 -26.55
N ARG A 63 15.80 4.70 -27.58
CA ARG A 63 14.41 4.24 -27.42
C ARG A 63 14.25 2.93 -26.65
N LYS A 64 15.34 2.25 -26.27
CA LYS A 64 15.27 1.09 -25.38
C LYS A 64 15.36 1.47 -23.90
N LYS A 65 15.69 2.71 -23.55
CA LYS A 65 15.82 3.15 -22.17
C LYS A 65 14.54 3.81 -21.69
N ILE A 66 13.88 3.22 -20.71
CA ILE A 66 12.79 3.83 -19.96
C ILE A 66 13.40 4.83 -18.98
N VAL A 67 12.93 6.08 -19.03
CA VAL A 67 13.40 7.18 -18.18
C VAL A 67 12.34 7.70 -17.22
N LYS A 68 11.05 7.50 -17.52
CA LYS A 68 9.94 7.92 -16.66
C LYS A 68 8.82 6.89 -16.67
N ILE A 69 8.11 6.79 -15.55
CA ILE A 69 6.81 6.09 -15.45
C ILE A 69 5.70 7.12 -15.31
N LYS A 70 4.50 6.79 -15.79
CA LYS A 70 3.37 7.71 -15.82
C LYS A 70 2.07 7.03 -15.40
N SER A 71 1.23 7.80 -14.73
CA SER A 71 -0.20 7.55 -14.58
C SER A 71 -0.95 8.59 -15.40
N VAL A 72 -1.72 8.14 -16.40
CA VAL A 72 -2.45 9.01 -17.33
C VAL A 72 -3.88 9.20 -16.83
N GLY A 73 -4.33 10.44 -16.65
CA GLY A 73 -5.68 10.77 -16.19
C GLY A 73 -6.32 11.91 -16.98
N GLY A 74 -6.90 11.55 -18.12
CA GLY A 74 -7.61 12.49 -18.99
C GLY A 74 -6.66 13.51 -19.63
N LYS A 75 -6.70 14.76 -19.15
CA LYS A 75 -5.86 15.87 -19.66
C LYS A 75 -4.55 16.07 -18.88
N ALA A 76 -4.30 15.29 -17.84
CA ALA A 76 -3.12 15.41 -17.00
C ALA A 76 -2.48 14.04 -16.77
N ASP A 77 -1.16 14.06 -16.64
CA ASP A 77 -0.35 12.90 -16.28
C ASP A 77 0.34 13.17 -14.95
N GLU A 78 0.35 12.20 -14.05
CA GLU A 78 1.32 12.17 -12.96
C GLU A 78 2.55 11.39 -13.42
N VAL A 79 3.74 11.95 -13.21
CA VAL A 79 4.99 11.44 -13.77
C VAL A 79 6.01 11.24 -12.67
N VAL A 80 6.70 10.10 -12.69
CA VAL A 80 7.87 9.85 -11.84
C VAL A 80 9.09 9.67 -12.73
N ASP A 81 10.09 10.53 -12.53
CA ASP A 81 11.40 10.39 -13.14
C ASP A 81 12.19 9.27 -12.47
N LEU A 82 12.66 8.30 -13.25
CA LEU A 82 13.44 7.19 -12.72
C LEU A 82 14.80 7.68 -12.22
N SER A 83 15.27 7.09 -11.11
CA SER A 83 16.59 7.36 -10.54
C SER A 83 17.71 6.93 -11.47
N THR A 84 17.53 5.78 -12.09
CA THR A 84 18.40 5.28 -13.14
C THR A 84 17.52 4.83 -14.31
N PRO A 85 17.84 5.19 -15.57
CA PRO A 85 17.12 4.66 -16.71
C PRO A 85 17.18 3.13 -16.78
N VAL A 86 16.06 2.49 -17.09
CA VAL A 86 15.95 1.03 -17.23
C VAL A 86 16.01 0.66 -18.69
N LYS A 87 16.92 -0.24 -19.06
CA LYS A 87 17.01 -0.73 -20.44
C LYS A 87 16.02 -1.88 -20.65
N ALA A 88 15.01 -1.65 -21.50
CA ALA A 88 14.04 -2.65 -21.92
C ALA A 88 14.60 -3.48 -23.09
N GLU A 89 15.56 -4.35 -22.77
CA GLU A 89 16.23 -5.25 -23.71
C GLU A 89 16.41 -6.64 -23.09
N GLY A 90 16.41 -7.69 -23.92
CA GLY A 90 16.52 -9.07 -23.46
C GLY A 90 15.16 -9.66 -23.09
N ASN A 91 15.12 -10.54 -22.09
CA ASN A 91 13.85 -11.13 -21.67
C ASN A 91 13.00 -10.10 -20.94
N ILE A 92 11.69 -10.12 -21.23
CA ILE A 92 10.73 -9.19 -20.63
C ILE A 92 10.66 -9.30 -19.12
N GLU A 93 10.80 -10.50 -18.58
CA GLU A 93 10.86 -10.71 -17.14
C GLU A 93 11.99 -9.90 -16.47
N ASP A 94 13.17 -9.90 -17.09
CA ASP A 94 14.38 -9.32 -16.50
C ASP A 94 14.26 -7.79 -16.44
N TRP A 95 13.79 -7.15 -17.51
CA TRP A 95 13.64 -5.69 -17.54
C TRP A 95 12.39 -5.20 -16.80
N LEU A 96 11.31 -6.00 -16.70
CA LEU A 96 10.17 -5.67 -15.84
C LEU A 96 10.54 -5.73 -14.36
N THR A 97 11.33 -6.73 -13.94
CA THR A 97 11.88 -6.79 -12.58
C THR A 97 12.79 -5.59 -12.30
N ALA A 98 13.62 -5.17 -13.27
CA ALA A 98 14.43 -3.96 -13.13
C ALA A 98 13.57 -2.69 -13.03
N LEU A 99 12.49 -2.60 -13.82
CA LEU A 99 11.55 -1.48 -13.78
C LEU A 99 10.83 -1.39 -12.43
N GLU A 100 10.37 -2.51 -11.87
CA GLU A 100 9.76 -2.57 -10.54
C GLU A 100 10.73 -2.06 -9.46
N ALA A 101 11.98 -2.52 -9.49
CA ALA A 101 12.99 -2.10 -8.52
C ALA A 101 13.34 -0.60 -8.65
N GLU A 102 13.47 -0.09 -9.88
CA GLU A 102 13.74 1.34 -10.11
C GLU A 102 12.53 2.22 -9.79
N MET A 103 11.30 1.75 -10.02
CA MET A 103 10.09 2.43 -9.57
C MET A 103 10.14 2.66 -8.05
N GLN A 104 10.35 1.59 -7.27
CA GLN A 104 10.40 1.68 -5.81
C GLN A 104 11.56 2.57 -5.34
N ARG A 105 12.74 2.45 -5.96
CA ARG A 105 13.90 3.32 -5.65
C ARG A 105 13.59 4.79 -5.92
N SER A 106 12.90 5.09 -7.01
CA SER A 106 12.58 6.47 -7.42
C SER A 106 11.53 7.09 -6.51
N VAL A 107 10.47 6.35 -6.17
CA VAL A 107 9.49 6.79 -5.17
C VAL A 107 10.16 7.03 -3.82
N ARG A 108 11.07 6.15 -3.37
CA ARG A 108 11.84 6.35 -2.14
C ARG A 108 12.71 7.61 -2.17
N ARG A 109 13.35 7.91 -3.31
CA ARG A 109 14.12 9.14 -3.52
C ARG A 109 13.21 10.37 -3.40
N GLU A 110 12.04 10.37 -4.03
CA GLU A 110 11.06 11.45 -3.91
C GLU A 110 10.60 11.63 -2.46
N CYS A 111 10.32 10.54 -1.74
CA CYS A 111 9.99 10.59 -0.30
C CYS A 111 11.12 11.23 0.52
N LYS A 112 12.37 10.87 0.26
CA LYS A 112 13.54 11.47 0.93
C LYS A 112 13.59 12.98 0.73
N TYR A 113 13.43 13.43 -0.52
CA TYR A 113 13.45 14.86 -0.84
C TYR A 113 12.27 15.59 -0.22
N ALA A 114 11.06 15.03 -0.30
CA ALA A 114 9.88 15.63 0.31
C ALA A 114 10.00 15.73 1.83
N CYS A 115 10.51 14.70 2.51
CA CYS A 115 10.72 14.73 3.95
C CYS A 115 11.77 15.77 4.35
N HIS A 116 12.85 15.94 3.58
CA HIS A 116 13.81 17.02 3.79
C HIS A 116 13.16 18.40 3.58
N ASP A 117 12.39 18.55 2.52
CA ASP A 117 11.77 19.83 2.13
C ASP A 117 10.56 20.21 3.01
N THR A 118 10.11 19.35 3.92
CA THR A 118 9.22 19.75 5.02
C THR A 118 9.83 20.90 5.85
N GLY A 119 11.16 20.97 5.96
CA GLY A 119 11.87 22.09 6.56
C GLY A 119 11.63 23.43 5.85
N LEU A 120 11.36 23.41 4.54
CA LEU A 120 11.02 24.62 3.78
C LEU A 120 9.60 25.09 4.06
N VAL A 121 8.68 24.17 4.37
CA VAL A 121 7.31 24.52 4.82
C VAL A 121 7.38 25.28 6.14
N TYR A 122 8.24 24.86 7.08
CA TYR A 122 8.48 25.61 8.31
C TYR A 122 9.09 27.00 8.08
N ASN A 123 9.80 27.19 6.94
CA ASN A 123 10.41 28.45 6.55
C ASN A 123 9.57 29.27 5.55
N GLY A 124 8.28 28.96 5.41
CA GLY A 124 7.32 29.79 4.66
C GLY A 124 6.96 29.30 3.26
N MET A 125 7.42 28.12 2.82
CA MET A 125 6.89 27.50 1.60
C MET A 125 5.40 27.17 1.79
N THR A 126 4.58 27.50 0.79
CA THR A 126 3.14 27.20 0.84
C THR A 126 2.87 25.71 0.64
N LEU A 127 1.76 25.21 1.20
CA LEU A 127 1.34 23.82 0.97
C LEU A 127 0.98 23.55 -0.50
N LEU A 128 0.58 24.58 -1.26
CA LEU A 128 0.35 24.48 -2.70
C LEU A 128 1.66 24.19 -3.43
N ASP A 129 2.71 24.98 -3.15
CA ASP A 129 4.02 24.82 -3.78
C ASP A 129 4.65 23.47 -3.42
N PHE A 130 4.61 23.10 -2.12
CA PHE A 130 5.09 21.80 -1.66
C PHE A 130 4.35 20.66 -2.36
N SER A 131 3.01 20.72 -2.39
CA SER A 131 2.20 19.66 -3.01
C SER A 131 2.40 19.58 -4.51
N ASN A 132 2.60 20.69 -5.21
CA ASN A 132 2.84 20.70 -6.66
C ASN A 132 4.22 20.17 -7.05
N ARG A 133 5.20 20.22 -6.14
CA ARG A 133 6.56 19.73 -6.39
C ARG A 133 6.67 18.20 -6.40
N TYR A 134 5.80 17.52 -5.67
CA TYR A 134 5.86 16.06 -5.52
C TYR A 134 4.59 15.37 -6.06
N ILE A 135 4.73 14.09 -6.40
CA ILE A 135 3.56 13.23 -6.70
C ILE A 135 2.62 13.12 -5.49
N ALA A 136 1.34 12.86 -5.73
CA ALA A 136 0.28 12.90 -4.73
C ALA A 136 0.60 12.07 -3.47
N GLN A 137 1.06 10.82 -3.66
CA GLN A 137 1.40 9.94 -2.53
C GLN A 137 2.56 10.48 -1.67
N VAL A 138 3.54 11.13 -2.30
CA VAL A 138 4.73 11.67 -1.62
C VAL A 138 4.39 12.97 -0.90
N ALA A 139 3.62 13.85 -1.55
CA ALA A 139 3.12 15.07 -0.93
C ALA A 139 2.28 14.75 0.32
N LEU A 140 1.37 13.77 0.24
CA LEU A 140 0.59 13.32 1.38
C LEU A 140 1.48 12.82 2.53
N LEU A 141 2.43 11.93 2.24
CA LEU A 141 3.36 11.40 3.25
C LEU A 141 4.15 12.53 3.94
N GLY A 142 4.66 13.49 3.17
CA GLY A 142 5.43 14.62 3.71
C GLY A 142 4.64 15.47 4.70
N ILE A 143 3.38 15.81 4.38
CA ILE A 143 2.54 16.61 5.29
C ILE A 143 2.10 15.76 6.51
N GLN A 144 1.87 14.46 6.34
CA GLN A 144 1.60 13.57 7.48
C GLN A 144 2.82 13.45 8.42
N VAL A 145 4.05 13.50 7.90
CA VAL A 145 5.27 13.55 8.72
C VAL A 145 5.32 14.86 9.52
N ILE A 146 5.03 16.01 8.91
CA ILE A 146 4.92 17.30 9.64
C ILE A 146 3.93 17.17 10.80
N TRP A 147 2.73 16.65 10.53
CA TRP A 147 1.70 16.48 11.56
C TRP A 147 2.18 15.56 12.70
N THR A 148 2.79 14.43 12.37
CA THR A 148 3.23 13.44 13.37
C THR A 148 4.32 14.03 14.28
N VAL A 149 5.34 14.66 13.69
CA VAL A 149 6.47 15.24 14.41
C VAL A 149 6.02 16.39 15.30
N ASP A 150 5.27 17.36 14.75
CA ASP A 150 4.81 18.53 15.49
C ASP A 150 3.89 18.14 16.67
N PHE A 151 3.04 17.12 16.48
CA PHE A 151 2.14 16.65 17.53
C PHE A 151 2.91 15.91 18.63
N GLN A 152 3.81 15.00 18.27
CA GLN A 152 4.65 14.33 19.26
C GLN A 152 5.48 15.33 20.06
N GLU A 153 6.10 16.31 19.40
CA GLU A 153 6.86 17.38 20.05
C GLU A 153 5.98 18.20 21.03
N ALA A 154 4.74 18.52 20.64
CA ALA A 154 3.81 19.23 21.51
C ALA A 154 3.46 18.43 22.78
N LEU A 155 3.23 17.12 22.66
CA LEU A 155 2.99 16.23 23.79
C LEU A 155 4.22 16.11 24.70
N GLU A 156 5.42 16.02 24.11
CA GLU A 156 6.69 15.94 24.82
C GLU A 156 7.00 17.22 25.62
N LYS A 157 6.93 18.38 24.97
CA LYS A 157 7.19 19.69 25.61
C LYS A 157 6.17 20.02 26.69
N MET A 158 4.90 19.70 26.45
CA MET A 158 3.85 19.90 27.45
C MET A 158 4.12 19.09 28.72
N SER A 159 4.54 17.82 28.58
CA SER A 159 4.80 16.94 29.72
C SER A 159 6.13 17.22 30.42
N ARG A 160 7.23 17.28 29.66
CA ARG A 160 8.60 17.38 30.20
C ARG A 160 8.99 18.81 30.56
N GLU A 161 8.69 19.77 29.69
CA GLU A 161 9.06 21.18 29.86
C GLU A 161 7.96 22.00 30.55
N LYS A 162 6.78 21.40 30.79
CA LYS A 162 5.59 22.04 31.37
C LYS A 162 5.11 23.25 30.56
N ASP A 163 5.37 23.27 29.24
CA ASP A 163 4.84 24.28 28.35
C ASP A 163 3.33 24.08 28.16
N LYS A 164 2.52 24.89 28.84
CA LYS A 164 1.05 24.81 28.77
C LYS A 164 0.48 25.43 27.50
N VAL A 165 1.26 26.18 26.73
CA VAL A 165 0.81 26.94 25.56
C VAL A 165 1.11 26.20 24.26
N ILE A 166 2.14 25.34 24.22
CA ILE A 166 2.57 24.61 23.01
C ILE A 166 1.42 23.91 22.29
N MET A 167 0.54 23.20 23.03
CA MET A 167 -0.61 22.51 22.45
C MET A 167 -1.57 23.47 21.74
N GLY A 168 -1.75 24.69 22.28
CA GLY A 168 -2.58 25.72 21.64
C GLY A 168 -1.92 26.32 20.40
N THR A 169 -0.61 26.52 20.42
CA THR A 169 0.17 27.00 19.27
C THR A 169 0.16 25.99 18.13
N THR A 170 0.41 24.72 18.41
CA THR A 170 0.36 23.64 17.42
C THR A 170 -1.05 23.44 16.86
N ASN A 171 -2.11 23.60 17.67
CA ASN A 171 -3.48 23.57 17.16
C ASN A 171 -3.75 24.65 16.10
N LYS A 172 -3.25 25.88 16.33
CA LYS A 172 -3.39 26.98 15.37
C LYS A 172 -2.66 26.65 14.07
N LYS A 173 -1.45 26.07 14.15
CA LYS A 173 -0.69 25.61 12.99
C LYS A 173 -1.46 24.57 12.18
N PHE A 174 -2.03 23.56 12.84
CA PHE A 174 -2.83 22.51 12.17
C PHE A 174 -4.11 23.05 11.57
N THR A 175 -4.77 24.00 12.26
CA THR A 175 -5.95 24.70 11.73
C THR A 175 -5.59 25.52 10.49
N GLN A 176 -4.45 26.22 10.50
CA GLN A 176 -4.00 27.01 9.35
C GLN A 176 -3.68 26.11 8.15
N MET A 177 -2.94 25.01 8.35
CA MET A 177 -2.68 24.04 7.26
C MET A 177 -3.98 23.52 6.65
N MET A 178 -5.00 23.26 7.48
CA MET A 178 -6.32 22.87 7.00
C MET A 178 -7.01 23.96 6.19
N THR A 179 -6.98 25.21 6.68
CA THR A 179 -7.55 26.35 5.96
C THR A 179 -6.86 26.54 4.60
N ASP A 180 -5.54 26.39 4.54
CA ASP A 180 -4.77 26.53 3.30
C ASP A 180 -5.16 25.43 2.29
N LEU A 181 -5.20 24.16 2.72
CA LEU A 181 -5.60 23.03 1.86
C LEU A 181 -7.03 23.17 1.34
N VAL A 182 -7.98 23.57 2.20
CA VAL A 182 -9.37 23.82 1.78
C VAL A 182 -9.43 25.01 0.81
N GLY A 183 -8.68 26.07 1.07
CA GLY A 183 -8.57 27.22 0.17
C GLY A 183 -8.09 26.83 -1.22
N ILE A 184 -7.09 25.96 -1.31
CA ILE A 184 -6.59 25.41 -2.58
C ILE A 184 -7.69 24.66 -3.34
N CYS A 185 -8.49 23.83 -2.66
CA CYS A 185 -9.58 23.08 -3.30
C CYS A 185 -10.70 23.96 -3.90
N LEU A 186 -10.83 25.20 -3.43
CA LEU A 186 -11.77 26.20 -3.95
C LEU A 186 -11.25 26.93 -5.19
N THR A 187 -9.97 26.79 -5.52
CA THR A 187 -9.36 27.36 -6.73
C THR A 187 -9.54 26.45 -7.95
N ASP A 188 -9.17 26.96 -9.13
CA ASP A 188 -9.07 26.13 -10.34
C ASP A 188 -7.76 25.32 -10.33
N LEU A 189 -7.90 24.00 -10.20
CA LEU A 189 -6.79 23.04 -10.16
C LEU A 189 -6.39 22.52 -11.56
N GLY A 190 -7.06 22.99 -12.62
CA GLY A 190 -6.76 22.72 -14.02
C GLY A 190 -7.06 21.30 -14.52
N SER A 191 -7.09 20.30 -13.64
CA SER A 191 -7.39 18.91 -14.00
C SER A 191 -8.15 18.15 -12.92
N LYS A 192 -8.90 17.11 -13.33
CA LYS A 192 -9.56 16.19 -12.39
C LYS A 192 -8.55 15.45 -11.51
N MET A 193 -7.39 15.09 -12.06
CA MET A 193 -6.32 14.43 -11.30
C MET A 193 -5.80 15.34 -10.17
N ASN A 194 -5.49 16.61 -10.46
CA ASN A 194 -5.08 17.55 -9.41
C ASN A 194 -6.18 17.77 -8.38
N ARG A 195 -7.45 17.81 -8.80
CA ARG A 195 -8.59 17.89 -7.89
C ARG A 195 -8.62 16.71 -6.92
N VAL A 196 -8.52 15.47 -7.42
CA VAL A 196 -8.46 14.27 -6.58
C VAL A 196 -7.27 14.31 -5.62
N LYS A 197 -6.10 14.77 -6.09
CA LYS A 197 -4.90 14.93 -5.24
C LYS A 197 -5.17 15.84 -4.05
N PHE A 198 -5.69 17.05 -4.26
CA PHE A 198 -5.93 17.99 -3.16
C PHE A 198 -7.13 17.59 -2.28
N GLU A 199 -8.19 17.01 -2.85
CA GLU A 199 -9.31 16.44 -2.07
C GLU A 199 -8.84 15.29 -1.16
N THR A 200 -7.90 14.48 -1.65
CA THR A 200 -7.24 13.43 -0.85
C THR A 200 -6.44 14.02 0.30
N LEU A 201 -5.63 15.07 0.04
CA LEU A 201 -4.91 15.77 1.11
C LEU A 201 -5.88 16.31 2.16
N VAL A 202 -6.95 16.99 1.74
CA VAL A 202 -7.96 17.54 2.67
C VAL A 202 -8.60 16.42 3.51
N THR A 203 -9.04 15.32 2.89
CA THR A 203 -9.71 14.20 3.57
C THR A 203 -8.89 13.68 4.75
N ILE A 204 -7.59 13.42 4.54
CA ILE A 204 -6.71 12.90 5.59
C ILE A 204 -6.44 13.94 6.67
N HIS A 205 -6.20 15.20 6.29
CA HIS A 205 -5.83 16.23 7.25
C HIS A 205 -7.02 16.71 8.10
N VAL A 206 -8.26 16.63 7.59
CA VAL A 206 -9.48 16.85 8.41
C VAL A 206 -9.48 15.89 9.60
N HIS A 207 -9.28 14.60 9.34
CA HIS A 207 -9.21 13.58 10.38
C HIS A 207 -8.07 13.85 11.37
N GLN A 208 -6.87 14.19 10.88
CA GLN A 208 -5.71 14.52 11.72
C GLN A 208 -5.94 15.76 12.62
N ARG A 209 -6.61 16.79 12.13
CA ARG A 209 -7.03 17.95 12.94
C ARG A 209 -8.02 17.54 14.03
N ASP A 210 -8.99 16.69 13.70
CA ASP A 210 -10.01 16.25 14.63
C ASP A 210 -9.41 15.36 15.72
N LEU A 211 -8.51 14.45 15.37
CA LEU A 211 -7.71 13.65 16.31
C LEU A 211 -6.91 14.52 17.27
N TYR A 212 -6.22 15.55 16.73
CA TYR A 212 -5.45 16.47 17.55
C TYR A 212 -6.35 17.18 18.59
N THR A 213 -7.50 17.67 18.14
CA THR A 213 -8.48 18.34 19.01
C THR A 213 -9.02 17.39 20.08
N GLU A 214 -9.31 16.14 19.72
CA GLU A 214 -9.80 15.13 20.64
C GLU A 214 -8.76 14.79 21.71
N ILE A 215 -7.52 14.52 21.32
CA ILE A 215 -6.44 14.20 22.26
C ILE A 215 -6.12 15.42 23.12
N TRP A 216 -6.09 16.63 22.55
CA TRP A 216 -5.87 17.84 23.33
C TRP A 216 -6.96 18.06 24.40
N ARG A 217 -8.23 17.75 24.08
CA ARG A 217 -9.30 17.71 25.09
C ARG A 217 -8.99 16.69 26.18
N LYS A 218 -8.56 15.47 25.84
CA LYS A 218 -8.17 14.45 26.82
C LYS A 218 -6.96 14.86 27.67
N VAL A 219 -6.01 15.61 27.12
CA VAL A 219 -4.91 16.22 27.88
C VAL A 219 -5.45 17.20 28.93
N LYS A 220 -6.39 18.09 28.56
CA LYS A 220 -7.04 19.03 29.50
C LYS A 220 -7.83 18.30 30.60
N GLU A 221 -8.37 17.13 30.28
CA GLU A 221 -9.07 16.24 31.23
C GLU A 221 -8.10 15.38 32.07
N HIS A 222 -6.78 15.56 31.93
CA HIS A 222 -5.74 14.76 32.59
C HIS A 222 -5.79 13.25 32.26
N ARG A 223 -6.38 12.90 31.11
CA ARG A 223 -6.52 11.52 30.61
C ARG A 223 -5.39 11.10 29.67
N VAL A 224 -4.63 12.07 29.15
CA VAL A 224 -3.42 11.85 28.34
C VAL A 224 -2.30 12.66 28.97
N LYS A 225 -1.19 12.00 29.30
CA LYS A 225 -0.06 12.63 30.02
C LYS A 225 1.08 13.03 29.10
N ASP A 226 1.45 12.17 28.17
CA ASP A 226 2.59 12.37 27.26
C ASP A 226 2.46 11.54 25.98
N HIS A 227 3.50 11.54 25.15
CA HIS A 227 3.56 10.81 23.89
C HIS A 227 3.64 9.28 24.02
N ASN A 228 3.75 8.72 25.22
CA ASN A 228 3.67 7.27 25.45
C ASN A 228 2.25 6.82 25.79
N ASP A 229 1.30 7.75 25.84
CA ASP A 229 -0.10 7.43 26.10
C ASP A 229 -0.74 6.67 24.94
N PHE A 230 -1.47 5.60 25.24
CA PHE A 230 -2.09 4.74 24.25
C PHE A 230 -3.05 5.49 23.32
N GLU A 231 -3.71 6.56 23.78
CA GLU A 231 -4.60 7.36 22.94
C GLU A 231 -3.88 8.01 21.75
N TRP A 232 -2.60 8.35 21.92
CA TRP A 232 -1.71 8.80 20.85
C TRP A 232 -1.08 7.61 20.12
N LEU A 233 -0.56 6.62 20.86
CA LEU A 233 0.17 5.50 20.25
C LEU A 233 -0.70 4.71 19.27
N LYS A 234 -2.00 4.54 19.54
CA LYS A 234 -2.92 3.80 18.68
C LYS A 234 -3.18 4.44 17.32
N GLN A 235 -2.82 5.72 17.14
CA GLN A 235 -3.00 6.43 15.87
C GLN A 235 -1.93 6.02 14.86
N THR A 236 -2.25 6.19 13.56
CA THR A 236 -1.27 6.03 12.49
C THR A 236 -0.31 7.21 12.48
N ARG A 237 0.97 6.93 12.64
CA ARG A 237 2.04 7.92 12.79
C ARG A 237 3.11 7.69 11.73
N CYS A 238 3.47 8.74 11.01
CA CYS A 238 4.41 8.68 9.89
C CYS A 238 5.71 9.37 10.27
N TYR A 239 6.84 8.67 10.15
CA TYR A 239 8.17 9.20 10.42
C TYR A 239 9.08 9.00 9.22
N TRP A 240 10.07 9.88 9.09
CA TRP A 240 11.21 9.66 8.21
C TRP A 240 12.44 9.34 9.06
N LYS A 241 13.01 8.14 8.89
CA LYS A 241 14.23 7.75 9.58
C LYS A 241 15.44 8.12 8.74
N THR A 242 16.16 9.15 9.17
CA THR A 242 17.33 9.69 8.45
C THR A 242 18.45 8.66 8.30
N ASP A 243 18.73 7.86 9.33
CA ASP A 243 19.85 6.90 9.32
C ASP A 243 19.70 5.79 8.27
N THR A 244 18.47 5.29 8.09
CA THR A 244 18.18 4.24 7.12
C THR A 244 17.59 4.79 5.82
N GLU A 245 17.32 6.09 5.76
CA GLU A 245 16.61 6.77 4.66
C GLU A 245 15.30 6.05 4.28
N HIS A 246 14.50 5.70 5.29
CA HIS A 246 13.21 5.04 5.10
C HIS A 246 12.09 5.76 5.86
N ALA A 247 10.94 5.90 5.21
CA ALA A 247 9.68 6.20 5.85
C ALA A 247 9.21 5.00 6.68
N LEU A 248 8.82 5.28 7.92
CA LEU A 248 8.28 4.33 8.88
C LEU A 248 6.86 4.74 9.25
N ILE A 249 5.95 3.79 9.20
CA ILE A 249 4.56 3.96 9.61
C ILE A 249 4.36 3.15 10.88
N GLN A 250 3.97 3.80 11.96
CA GLN A 250 3.75 3.16 13.25
C GLN A 250 2.28 3.22 13.65
N ILE A 251 1.73 2.09 14.07
CA ILE A 251 0.37 1.97 14.62
C ILE A 251 0.47 1.14 15.90
N ALA A 252 0.16 1.77 17.04
CA ALA A 252 0.49 1.26 18.37
C ALA A 252 2.00 0.95 18.48
N ASP A 253 2.35 -0.30 18.79
CA ASP A 253 3.71 -0.81 18.93
C ASP A 253 4.25 -1.48 17.65
N VAL A 254 3.44 -1.58 16.58
CA VAL A 254 3.84 -2.19 15.32
C VAL A 254 4.45 -1.15 14.40
N GLU A 255 5.65 -1.43 13.90
CA GLU A 255 6.37 -0.60 12.94
C GLU A 255 6.40 -1.25 11.55
N PHE A 256 5.98 -0.49 10.54
CA PHE A 256 6.02 -0.88 9.15
C PHE A 256 7.02 0.00 8.39
N THR A 257 7.92 -0.64 7.64
CA THR A 257 8.67 0.08 6.60
C THR A 257 7.75 0.31 5.41
N TYR A 258 7.63 1.56 4.96
CA TYR A 258 6.86 1.91 3.76
C TYR A 258 7.44 1.16 2.54
N GLN A 259 6.59 0.62 1.66
CA GLN A 259 7.05 -0.28 0.57
C GLN A 259 7.32 0.42 -0.78
N TYR A 260 7.03 1.72 -0.88
CA TYR A 260 7.36 2.57 -2.05
C TYR A 260 6.79 2.10 -3.40
N GLU A 261 5.71 1.32 -3.40
CA GLU A 261 4.98 1.08 -4.63
C GLU A 261 4.45 2.40 -5.20
N TYR A 262 4.48 2.57 -6.52
CA TYR A 262 3.83 3.71 -7.16
C TYR A 262 2.34 3.41 -7.32
N LEU A 263 1.53 4.15 -6.55
CA LEU A 263 0.08 3.97 -6.44
C LEU A 263 -0.70 5.09 -7.14
N GLY A 264 -0.01 6.09 -7.69
CA GLY A 264 -0.62 7.20 -8.42
C GLY A 264 -1.55 8.06 -7.57
N VAL A 265 -2.41 8.82 -8.26
CA VAL A 265 -3.41 9.67 -7.62
C VAL A 265 -4.69 8.87 -7.35
N LYS A 266 -4.96 8.56 -6.09
CA LYS A 266 -6.12 7.75 -5.65
C LYS A 266 -6.88 8.47 -4.56
N ASP A 267 -8.20 8.32 -4.56
CA ASP A 267 -9.06 8.74 -3.45
C ASP A 267 -8.70 7.98 -2.17
N ARG A 268 -8.84 8.65 -1.03
CA ARG A 268 -8.68 8.06 0.31
C ARG A 268 -10.03 7.95 1.00
N LEU A 269 -10.19 6.89 1.79
CA LEU A 269 -11.41 6.67 2.55
C LEU A 269 -11.51 7.72 3.67
N ALA A 270 -12.71 8.26 3.91
CA ALA A 270 -12.94 9.04 5.11
C ALA A 270 -12.71 8.18 6.36
N ILE A 271 -11.86 8.64 7.26
CA ILE A 271 -11.47 7.87 8.44
C ILE A 271 -12.50 8.07 9.55
N THR A 272 -13.05 6.97 10.04
CA THR A 272 -14.04 6.92 11.12
C THR A 272 -13.50 6.11 12.30
N PRO A 273 -14.09 6.21 13.51
CA PRO A 273 -13.69 5.37 14.64
C PRO A 273 -13.73 3.86 14.36
N LEU A 274 -14.59 3.42 13.41
CA LEU A 274 -14.64 2.02 12.98
C LEU A 274 -13.44 1.66 12.10
N THR A 275 -13.09 2.55 11.16
CA THR A 275 -11.92 2.40 10.29
C THR A 275 -10.63 2.38 11.12
N ASP A 276 -10.48 3.29 12.10
CA ASP A 276 -9.32 3.33 13.00
C ASP A 276 -9.17 2.03 13.79
N ARG A 277 -10.27 1.51 14.32
CA ARG A 277 -10.26 0.21 15.02
C ARG A 277 -9.82 -0.91 14.09
N CYS A 278 -10.29 -0.91 12.84
CA CYS A 278 -9.90 -1.89 11.84
C CYS A 278 -8.40 -1.79 11.52
N TYR A 279 -7.87 -0.58 11.33
CA TYR A 279 -6.43 -0.31 11.17
C TYR A 279 -5.61 -0.85 12.34
N LEU A 280 -6.03 -0.58 13.58
CA LEU A 280 -5.36 -1.06 14.78
C LEU A 280 -5.33 -2.59 14.84
N THR A 281 -6.49 -3.25 14.72
CA THR A 281 -6.59 -4.71 14.77
C THR A 281 -5.79 -5.38 13.66
N ASN A 282 -5.90 -4.88 12.42
CA ASN A 282 -5.12 -5.41 11.30
C ASN A 282 -3.63 -5.21 11.53
N SER A 283 -3.20 -4.06 12.04
CA SER A 283 -1.78 -3.80 12.32
C SER A 283 -1.21 -4.79 13.32
N GLN A 284 -1.95 -5.06 14.40
CA GLN A 284 -1.58 -6.07 15.40
C GLN A 284 -1.52 -7.47 14.81
N ALA A 285 -2.50 -7.85 13.98
CA ALA A 285 -2.51 -9.13 13.28
C ALA A 285 -1.24 -9.31 12.44
N LEU A 286 -0.88 -8.29 11.65
CA LEU A 286 0.33 -8.29 10.81
C LEU A 286 1.62 -8.34 11.64
N GLY A 287 1.67 -7.59 12.75
CA GLY A 287 2.81 -7.63 13.69
C GLY A 287 3.03 -9.02 14.30
N MET A 288 1.96 -9.81 14.43
CA MET A 288 1.99 -11.20 14.87
C MET A 288 2.11 -12.22 13.72
N TYR A 289 2.35 -11.74 12.49
CA TYR A 289 2.44 -12.52 11.25
C TYR A 289 1.15 -13.22 10.80
N TYR A 290 -0.01 -12.86 11.36
CA TYR A 290 -1.32 -13.36 10.97
C TYR A 290 -1.96 -12.50 9.86
N GLY A 291 -3.00 -13.04 9.22
CA GLY A 291 -3.85 -12.28 8.31
C GLY A 291 -4.93 -11.48 9.05
N GLY A 292 -5.51 -10.48 8.38
CA GLY A 292 -6.68 -9.76 8.88
C GLY A 292 -7.99 -10.36 8.34
N ALA A 293 -9.03 -10.44 9.16
CA ALA A 293 -10.35 -10.90 8.75
C ALA A 293 -11.47 -9.87 9.04
N PRO A 294 -11.46 -8.67 8.41
CA PRO A 294 -12.58 -7.74 8.54
C PRO A 294 -13.90 -8.41 8.14
N ALA A 295 -14.85 -8.45 9.08
CA ALA A 295 -16.16 -9.07 8.88
C ALA A 295 -17.29 -8.12 9.28
N GLY A 296 -18.42 -8.19 8.57
CA GLY A 296 -19.59 -7.36 8.83
C GLY A 296 -20.54 -7.33 7.64
N PRO A 297 -21.66 -6.61 7.74
CA PRO A 297 -22.67 -6.55 6.67
C PRO A 297 -22.11 -6.10 5.32
N ALA A 298 -22.80 -6.43 4.23
CA ALA A 298 -22.42 -5.98 2.89
C ALA A 298 -22.42 -4.43 2.82
N GLY A 299 -21.48 -3.86 2.04
CA GLY A 299 -21.41 -2.41 1.83
C GLY A 299 -20.77 -1.59 2.95
N THR A 300 -20.25 -2.20 4.02
CA THR A 300 -19.63 -1.48 5.15
C THR A 300 -18.15 -1.09 4.94
N GLY A 301 -17.65 -1.12 3.70
CA GLY A 301 -16.30 -0.64 3.39
C GLY A 301 -15.14 -1.56 3.81
N LYS A 302 -15.37 -2.86 4.04
CA LYS A 302 -14.33 -3.83 4.45
C LYS A 302 -13.13 -3.87 3.49
N THR A 303 -13.40 -4.15 2.21
CA THR A 303 -12.39 -4.22 1.14
C THR A 303 -11.69 -2.87 0.94
N GLU A 304 -12.45 -1.78 0.98
CA GLU A 304 -11.90 -0.43 0.81
C GLU A 304 -11.01 -0.02 2.00
N THR A 305 -11.31 -0.47 3.21
CA THR A 305 -10.44 -0.26 4.39
C THR A 305 -9.10 -0.96 4.23
N VAL A 306 -9.08 -2.19 3.71
CA VAL A 306 -7.83 -2.93 3.45
C VAL A 306 -7.02 -2.25 2.35
N LYS A 307 -7.66 -1.81 1.26
CA LYS A 307 -7.00 -1.05 0.19
C LYS A 307 -6.42 0.26 0.71
N ASP A 308 -7.18 0.99 1.52
CA ASP A 308 -6.74 2.25 2.11
C ASP A 308 -5.52 2.05 3.01
N MET A 309 -5.52 0.99 3.84
CA MET A 309 -4.38 0.63 4.68
C MET A 309 -3.15 0.26 3.84
N GLY A 310 -3.32 -0.52 2.77
CA GLY A 310 -2.23 -0.80 1.82
C GLY A 310 -1.63 0.47 1.23
N ARG A 311 -2.47 1.45 0.83
CA ARG A 311 -2.00 2.75 0.34
C ARG A 311 -1.23 3.54 1.39
N THR A 312 -1.67 3.52 2.66
CA THR A 312 -0.96 4.13 3.79
C THR A 312 0.44 3.54 3.98
N LEU A 313 0.62 2.27 3.67
CA LEU A 313 1.90 1.57 3.79
C LEU A 313 2.71 1.52 2.49
N GLY A 314 2.19 2.12 1.41
CA GLY A 314 2.84 2.14 0.10
C GLY A 314 2.88 0.77 -0.56
N VAL A 315 1.86 -0.06 -0.33
CA VAL A 315 1.72 -1.42 -0.84
C VAL A 315 0.58 -1.51 -1.83
N PHE A 316 0.81 -2.21 -2.95
CA PHE A 316 -0.26 -2.59 -3.85
C PHE A 316 -1.06 -3.78 -3.31
N VAL A 317 -2.37 -3.57 -3.17
CA VAL A 317 -3.34 -4.58 -2.71
C VAL A 317 -4.04 -5.19 -3.92
N VAL A 318 -3.76 -6.47 -4.18
CA VAL A 318 -4.46 -7.26 -5.18
C VAL A 318 -5.78 -7.76 -4.59
N VAL A 319 -6.90 -7.36 -5.18
CA VAL A 319 -8.22 -7.79 -4.74
C VAL A 319 -8.73 -8.93 -5.62
N THR A 320 -9.12 -10.03 -4.99
CA THR A 320 -9.72 -11.18 -5.68
C THR A 320 -11.13 -11.37 -5.15
N ASN A 321 -12.13 -11.32 -6.04
CA ASN A 321 -13.51 -11.60 -5.68
C ASN A 321 -13.75 -13.11 -5.70
N CYS A 322 -13.94 -13.71 -4.52
CA CYS A 322 -14.06 -15.14 -4.37
C CYS A 322 -15.45 -15.65 -4.75
N SER A 323 -15.48 -16.89 -5.25
CA SER A 323 -16.69 -17.60 -5.65
C SER A 323 -16.54 -19.09 -5.43
N ASP A 324 -17.66 -19.81 -5.52
CA ASP A 324 -17.76 -21.27 -5.50
C ASP A 324 -17.02 -21.96 -6.66
N GLN A 325 -16.68 -21.22 -7.73
CA GLN A 325 -15.93 -21.76 -8.86
C GLN A 325 -14.41 -21.81 -8.63
N HIS A 326 -13.91 -21.19 -7.56
CA HIS A 326 -12.48 -21.12 -7.28
C HIS A 326 -11.93 -22.49 -6.87
N ARG A 327 -10.85 -22.92 -7.52
CA ARG A 327 -10.16 -24.16 -7.17
C ARG A 327 -8.94 -23.85 -6.32
N PHE A 328 -8.48 -24.84 -5.55
CA PHE A 328 -7.28 -24.70 -4.72
C PHE A 328 -6.02 -24.31 -5.52
N ARG A 329 -5.97 -24.65 -6.82
CA ARG A 329 -4.88 -24.28 -7.73
C ARG A 329 -4.88 -22.79 -8.08
N ASP A 330 -6.06 -22.18 -8.20
CA ASP A 330 -6.19 -20.75 -8.48
C ASP A 330 -5.70 -19.95 -7.27
N MET A 331 -6.09 -20.37 -6.06
CA MET A 331 -5.62 -19.80 -4.80
C MET A 331 -4.11 -19.97 -4.62
N ALA A 332 -3.56 -21.16 -4.91
CA ALA A 332 -2.13 -21.40 -4.88
C ALA A 332 -1.37 -20.46 -5.83
N LYS A 333 -1.87 -20.26 -7.06
CA LYS A 333 -1.30 -19.34 -8.05
C LYS A 333 -1.23 -17.91 -7.48
N ILE A 334 -2.31 -17.43 -6.87
CA ILE A 334 -2.38 -16.09 -6.27
C ILE A 334 -1.42 -15.97 -5.08
N PHE A 335 -1.43 -16.94 -4.14
CA PHE A 335 -0.56 -16.91 -2.96
C PHE A 335 0.92 -16.92 -3.33
N LYS A 336 1.34 -17.74 -4.31
CA LYS A 336 2.72 -17.72 -4.83
C LYS A 336 3.10 -16.35 -5.39
N GLY A 337 2.22 -15.73 -6.16
CA GLY A 337 2.41 -14.37 -6.67
C GLY A 337 2.59 -13.35 -5.55
N LEU A 338 1.73 -13.38 -4.54
CA LEU A 338 1.78 -12.48 -3.38
C LEU A 338 3.07 -12.67 -2.59
N CYS A 339 3.44 -13.92 -2.26
CA CYS A 339 4.66 -14.25 -1.52
C CYS A 339 5.92 -13.73 -2.20
N GLN A 340 6.04 -13.95 -3.52
CA GLN A 340 7.25 -13.62 -4.25
C GLN A 340 7.33 -12.11 -4.57
N SER A 341 6.18 -11.44 -4.73
CA SER A 341 6.12 -10.00 -5.00
C SER A 341 6.20 -9.14 -3.72
N GLY A 342 5.74 -9.65 -2.57
CA GLY A 342 5.56 -8.86 -1.35
C GLY A 342 4.34 -7.95 -1.37
N LEU A 343 3.35 -8.29 -2.20
CA LEU A 343 2.09 -7.57 -2.30
C LEU A 343 1.08 -8.06 -1.26
N TRP A 344 0.00 -7.31 -1.09
CA TRP A 344 -1.10 -7.72 -0.21
C TRP A 344 -2.22 -8.35 -1.02
N GLY A 345 -2.79 -9.44 -0.50
CA GLY A 345 -3.99 -10.05 -1.07
C GLY A 345 -5.22 -9.71 -0.23
N CYS A 346 -6.26 -9.15 -0.85
CA CYS A 346 -7.58 -9.01 -0.24
C CYS A 346 -8.56 -9.93 -0.95
N PHE A 347 -8.93 -11.03 -0.29
CA PHE A 347 -9.88 -12.00 -0.81
C PHE A 347 -11.29 -11.59 -0.38
N ASP A 348 -11.98 -10.94 -1.30
CA ASP A 348 -13.33 -10.44 -1.09
C ASP A 348 -14.33 -11.59 -1.12
N GLU A 349 -15.33 -11.56 -0.24
CA GLU A 349 -16.35 -12.60 -0.17
C GLU A 349 -15.78 -14.02 0.05
N PHE A 350 -14.70 -14.12 0.81
CA PHE A 350 -13.89 -15.34 0.96
C PHE A 350 -14.70 -16.57 1.43
N ASN A 351 -15.76 -16.35 2.19
CA ASN A 351 -16.68 -17.38 2.65
C ASN A 351 -17.64 -17.93 1.56
N ARG A 352 -17.44 -17.60 0.28
CA ARG A 352 -18.09 -18.24 -0.87
C ARG A 352 -17.31 -19.43 -1.43
N ILE A 353 -16.06 -19.60 -1.03
CA ILE A 353 -15.23 -20.72 -1.48
C ILE A 353 -15.73 -22.00 -0.81
N ASP A 354 -15.75 -23.08 -1.57
CA ASP A 354 -16.13 -24.40 -1.07
C ASP A 354 -15.23 -24.88 0.08
N LEU A 355 -15.83 -25.60 1.03
CA LEU A 355 -15.17 -26.04 2.26
C LEU A 355 -13.94 -26.93 1.99
N GLU A 356 -14.01 -27.79 0.96
CA GLU A 356 -12.90 -28.65 0.55
C GLU A 356 -11.69 -27.82 0.07
N VAL A 357 -11.95 -26.73 -0.65
CA VAL A 357 -10.92 -25.82 -1.13
C VAL A 357 -10.34 -25.01 0.02
N LEU A 358 -11.18 -24.51 0.94
CA LEU A 358 -10.74 -23.79 2.14
C LEU A 358 -9.81 -24.62 3.02
N SER A 359 -10.04 -25.94 3.10
CA SER A 359 -9.20 -26.85 3.87
C SER A 359 -7.76 -26.92 3.32
N VAL A 360 -7.60 -26.92 2.00
CA VAL A 360 -6.28 -26.88 1.34
C VAL A 360 -5.65 -25.48 1.47
N VAL A 361 -6.45 -24.43 1.35
CA VAL A 361 -5.99 -23.04 1.53
C VAL A 361 -5.44 -22.82 2.95
N ALA A 362 -6.03 -23.44 3.97
CA ALA A 362 -5.49 -23.38 5.34
C ALA A 362 -4.05 -23.89 5.42
N MET A 363 -3.73 -25.01 4.78
CA MET A 363 -2.36 -25.53 4.72
C MET A 363 -1.39 -24.58 4.01
N GLN A 364 -1.86 -23.92 2.94
CA GLN A 364 -1.06 -22.95 2.19
C GLN A 364 -0.74 -21.72 3.06
N VAL A 365 -1.75 -21.12 3.71
CA VAL A 365 -1.59 -19.95 4.57
C VAL A 365 -0.77 -20.29 5.82
N GLU A 366 -0.96 -21.48 6.39
CA GLU A 366 -0.18 -21.96 7.54
C GLU A 366 1.31 -22.08 7.18
N SER A 367 1.64 -22.71 6.05
CA SER A 367 3.02 -22.84 5.55
C SER A 367 3.69 -21.48 5.38
N ILE A 368 2.98 -20.50 4.79
CA ILE A 368 3.49 -19.13 4.65
C ILE A 368 3.69 -18.47 6.02
N THR A 369 2.72 -18.60 6.91
CA THR A 369 2.76 -18.02 8.27
C THR A 369 3.95 -18.56 9.05
N ALA A 370 4.19 -19.87 8.99
CA ALA A 370 5.34 -20.52 9.61
C ALA A 370 6.67 -20.01 9.02
N ALA A 371 6.76 -19.90 7.69
CA ALA A 371 7.94 -19.38 6.99
C ALA A 371 8.25 -17.92 7.36
N LYS A 372 7.21 -17.07 7.50
CA LYS A 372 7.34 -15.68 7.97
C LYS A 372 7.85 -15.62 9.41
N LYS A 373 7.24 -16.39 10.32
CA LYS A 373 7.66 -16.46 11.74
C LYS A 373 9.10 -16.94 11.90
N ALA A 374 9.55 -17.84 11.02
CA ALA A 374 10.93 -18.32 10.99
C ALA A 374 11.92 -17.34 10.33
N GLY A 375 11.45 -16.22 9.75
CA GLY A 375 12.32 -15.23 9.10
C GLY A 375 13.04 -15.75 7.85
N THR A 376 12.46 -16.74 7.16
CA THR A 376 13.09 -17.38 6.00
C THR A 376 12.96 -16.53 4.73
N LYS A 377 13.98 -16.59 3.85
CA LYS A 377 13.95 -15.92 2.53
C LYS A 377 13.28 -16.75 1.45
N THR A 378 13.19 -18.06 1.66
CA THR A 378 12.60 -19.04 0.76
C THR A 378 11.96 -20.15 1.56
N PHE A 379 10.89 -20.77 1.05
CA PHE A 379 10.22 -21.89 1.71
C PHE A 379 9.57 -22.83 0.70
N MET A 380 9.28 -24.06 1.15
CA MET A 380 8.55 -25.05 0.35
C MET A 380 7.05 -24.74 0.41
N PHE A 381 6.50 -24.18 -0.67
CA PHE A 381 5.06 -23.96 -0.77
C PHE A 381 4.34 -25.30 -1.00
N PRO A 382 3.19 -25.58 -0.35
CA PRO A 382 2.50 -26.85 -0.50
C PRO A 382 2.16 -27.18 -1.97
N GLY A 383 2.61 -28.33 -2.43
CA GLY A 383 2.40 -28.80 -3.81
C GLY A 383 3.50 -28.40 -4.80
N GLU A 384 4.48 -27.57 -4.40
CA GLU A 384 5.64 -27.24 -5.24
C GLU A 384 6.79 -28.24 -5.03
N VAL A 385 7.51 -28.52 -6.12
CA VAL A 385 8.69 -29.40 -6.11
C VAL A 385 9.97 -28.67 -5.70
N ALA A 386 9.95 -27.34 -5.70
CA ALA A 386 11.08 -26.47 -5.40
C ALA A 386 10.66 -25.33 -4.47
N PRO A 387 11.58 -24.78 -3.66
CA PRO A 387 11.27 -23.67 -2.78
C PRO A 387 11.02 -22.39 -3.58
N ILE A 388 10.08 -21.58 -3.12
CA ILE A 388 9.80 -20.24 -3.68
C ILE A 388 10.36 -19.15 -2.79
N ARG A 389 10.57 -17.96 -3.36
CA ARG A 389 10.97 -16.77 -2.60
C ARG A 389 9.85 -16.30 -1.68
N LEU A 390 10.21 -15.82 -0.50
CA LEU A 390 9.32 -15.14 0.43
C LEU A 390 9.78 -13.69 0.61
N ASN A 391 8.93 -12.75 0.23
CA ASN A 391 9.03 -11.37 0.64
C ASN A 391 8.18 -11.18 1.90
N THR A 392 8.81 -10.76 3.01
CA THR A 392 8.16 -10.63 4.33
C THR A 392 7.08 -9.56 4.38
N ALA A 393 7.06 -8.62 3.42
CA ALA A 393 6.02 -7.60 3.29
C ALA A 393 4.64 -8.17 2.90
N VAL A 394 4.58 -9.42 2.43
CA VAL A 394 3.33 -10.09 2.04
C VAL A 394 2.33 -10.13 3.19
N ALA A 395 1.06 -9.86 2.90
CA ALA A 395 -0.03 -9.99 3.86
C ALA A 395 -1.31 -10.48 3.18
N TYR A 396 -2.19 -11.06 3.98
CA TYR A 396 -3.45 -11.63 3.52
C TYR A 396 -4.60 -11.10 4.35
N PHE A 397 -5.64 -10.70 3.64
CA PHE A 397 -6.88 -10.23 4.20
C PHE A 397 -8.03 -11.01 3.60
N ILE A 398 -8.96 -11.43 4.44
CA ILE A 398 -10.22 -12.01 4.00
C ILE A 398 -11.34 -11.09 4.42
N THR A 399 -12.30 -10.84 3.55
CA THR A 399 -13.53 -10.15 3.93
C THR A 399 -14.69 -11.14 3.92
N MET A 400 -15.57 -10.99 4.90
CA MET A 400 -16.71 -11.89 5.05
C MET A 400 -17.98 -11.12 5.33
N ASN A 401 -19.08 -11.68 4.82
CA ASN A 401 -20.45 -11.29 5.14
C ASN A 401 -21.10 -12.46 5.90
N PRO A 402 -20.97 -12.53 7.24
CA PRO A 402 -21.58 -13.60 8.03
C PRO A 402 -23.11 -13.56 7.92
N GLY A 403 -23.76 -14.74 7.96
CA GLY A 403 -25.22 -14.85 8.02
C GLY A 403 -25.99 -14.68 6.69
N TYR A 404 -25.29 -14.45 5.57
CA TYR A 404 -25.91 -14.45 4.24
C TYR A 404 -26.05 -15.87 3.69
N ALA A 405 -27.09 -16.12 2.88
CA ALA A 405 -27.29 -17.41 2.22
C ALA A 405 -26.12 -17.75 1.27
N GLY A 406 -25.76 -19.04 1.19
CA GLY A 406 -24.65 -19.50 0.36
C GLY A 406 -23.26 -19.16 0.90
N ARG A 407 -23.14 -18.87 2.21
CA ARG A 407 -21.87 -18.60 2.88
C ARG A 407 -21.47 -19.74 3.79
N GLN A 408 -20.23 -20.20 3.64
CA GLN A 408 -19.65 -21.27 4.45
C GLN A 408 -19.11 -20.73 5.77
N GLU A 409 -19.14 -21.55 6.82
CA GLU A 409 -18.32 -21.30 7.99
C GLU A 409 -16.86 -21.66 7.68
N LEU A 410 -15.92 -20.82 8.12
CA LEU A 410 -14.51 -21.12 7.96
C LEU A 410 -14.12 -22.34 8.82
N PRO A 411 -13.30 -23.26 8.32
CA PRO A 411 -12.77 -24.35 9.14
C PRO A 411 -11.83 -23.81 10.24
N GLU A 412 -11.81 -24.49 11.39
CA GLU A 412 -11.12 -24.00 12.61
C GLU A 412 -9.62 -23.78 12.42
N ASN A 413 -8.96 -24.66 11.66
CA ASN A 413 -7.55 -24.52 11.31
C ASN A 413 -7.24 -23.27 10.48
N LEU A 414 -8.22 -22.74 9.75
CA LEU A 414 -8.10 -21.49 9.01
C LEU A 414 -8.39 -20.29 9.91
N LYS A 415 -9.43 -20.36 10.76
CA LYS A 415 -9.80 -19.27 11.68
C LYS A 415 -8.62 -18.83 12.56
N VAL A 416 -7.81 -19.77 13.06
CA VAL A 416 -6.65 -19.45 13.92
C VAL A 416 -5.56 -18.63 13.23
N LEU A 417 -5.53 -18.58 11.89
CA LEU A 417 -4.55 -17.85 11.08
C LEU A 417 -4.93 -16.39 10.82
N PHE A 418 -6.15 -15.98 11.17
CA PHE A 418 -6.66 -14.63 10.97
C PHE A 418 -7.13 -13.98 12.28
N ARG A 419 -7.25 -12.65 12.30
CA ARG A 419 -7.73 -11.87 13.45
C ARG A 419 -8.82 -10.89 13.06
#